data_AF-A0A9P5WB88-F1
#
_entry.id   AF-A0A9P5WB88-F1
#
_cell.length_a   1.000
_cell.length_b   1.000
_cell.length_c   1.000
_cell.angle_alpha   90.00
_cell.angle_beta   90.00
_cell.angle_gamma   90.00
#
_symmetry.space_group_name_H-M   'P 1'
#
loop_
_entity.id
_entity.type
_entity.pdbx_description
1 polymer ?
#
loop_
_entity_poly.entity_id
_entity_poly.type
_entity_poly.pdbx_seq_one_letter_code
_entity_poly.pdbx_strand_id
1 'polypeptide(L)'
;MVRCSDGTYYYGQVLVGADGASSAVRQSLFRQMKEEGTLPKVDQEEQQFRQVSLLGTTNSLNPKKHPDLKDSFSNFKIILHRNSPYM
;
A
#
# COMPACT_ATOMS: atom_id res chain seq x y z
N MET A 1 -6.52 -8.13 23.30
CA MET A 1 -5.38 -8.19 24.22
C MET A 1 -4.18 -8.67 23.43
N VAL A 2 -3.14 -7.85 23.30
CA VAL A 2 -1.87 -8.21 22.67
C VAL A 2 -0.85 -8.43 23.78
N ARG A 3 -0.17 -9.59 23.78
CA ARG A 3 0.89 -9.93 24.72
C ARG A 3 2.23 -9.86 23.99
N CYS A 4 3.13 -9.02 24.48
CA CYS A 4 4.46 -8.88 23.91
C CYS A 4 5.43 -9.92 24.49
N SER A 5 6.56 -10.16 23.81
CA SER A 5 7.58 -11.15 24.22
C SER A 5 8.28 -10.78 25.53
N ASP A 6 8.25 -9.51 25.92
CA ASP A 6 8.74 -9.00 27.20
C ASP A 6 7.74 -9.22 28.37
N GLY A 7 6.59 -9.84 28.11
CA GLY A 7 5.56 -10.08 29.11
C GLY A 7 4.63 -8.91 29.37
N THR A 8 4.75 -7.79 28.64
CA THR A 8 3.79 -6.69 28.70
C THR A 8 2.48 -7.01 27.98
N TYR A 9 1.41 -6.32 28.36
CA TYR A 9 0.06 -6.52 27.80
C TYR A 9 -0.58 -5.20 27.43
N TYR A 10 -1.21 -5.17 26.25
CA TYR A 10 -1.94 -4.03 25.74
C TYR A 10 -3.40 -4.39 25.45
N TYR A 11 -4.32 -3.58 25.96
CA TYR A 11 -5.73 -3.60 25.61
C TYR A 11 -5.98 -2.57 24.52
N GLY A 12 -6.52 -3.02 23.40
CA GLY A 12 -6.80 -2.18 22.25
C GLY A 12 -7.77 -2.87 21.30
N GLN A 13 -8.37 -2.07 20.42
CA GLN A 13 -9.24 -2.51 19.33
C GLN A 13 -8.39 -2.56 18.05
N VAL A 14 -8.56 -3.61 17.24
CA VAL A 14 -7.86 -3.74 15.96
C VAL A 14 -8.75 -3.20 14.86
N LEU A 15 -8.27 -2.19 14.14
CA LEU A 15 -8.91 -1.69 12.94
C LEU A 15 -8.20 -2.28 11.72
N VAL A 16 -8.92 -3.04 10.91
CA VAL A 16 -8.38 -3.69 9.70
C VAL A 16 -8.79 -2.87 8.48
N GLY A 17 -7.82 -2.24 7.81
CA GLY A 17 -7.99 -1.57 6.52
C GLY A 17 -7.30 -2.37 5.41
N ALA A 18 -8.01 -2.64 4.30
CA ALA A 18 -7.51 -3.48 3.20
C ALA A 18 -6.78 -2.68 2.09
N ASP A 19 -6.79 -1.36 2.18
CA ASP A 19 -6.35 -0.40 1.16
C ASP A 19 -4.91 0.13 1.37
N GLY A 20 -4.20 -0.38 2.39
CA GLY A 20 -2.77 -0.14 2.58
C GLY A 20 -2.42 1.31 2.94
N ALA A 21 -1.30 1.80 2.41
CA ALA A 21 -0.78 3.14 2.74
C ALA A 21 -1.73 4.29 2.37
N SER A 22 -2.49 4.11 1.29
CA SER A 22 -3.49 5.06 0.78
C SER A 22 -4.85 4.93 1.47
N SER A 23 -4.92 4.20 2.58
CA SER A 23 -6.17 3.90 3.24
C SER A 23 -6.92 5.13 3.71
N ALA A 24 -8.17 5.29 3.28
CA ALA A 24 -9.02 6.40 3.73
C ALA A 24 -9.29 6.31 5.24
N VAL A 25 -9.43 5.08 5.75
CA VAL A 25 -9.58 4.80 7.17
C VAL A 25 -8.31 5.21 7.94
N ARG A 26 -7.12 4.81 7.46
CA ARG A 26 -5.84 5.21 8.07
C ARG A 26 -5.67 6.72 8.09
N GLN A 27 -5.96 7.39 6.97
CA GLN A 27 -5.83 8.85 6.86
C GLN A 27 -6.73 9.58 7.86
N SER A 28 -7.99 9.14 8.02
CA SER A 28 -8.91 9.73 8.99
C SER A 28 -8.43 9.55 10.43
N LEU A 29 -7.94 8.36 10.78
CA LEU A 29 -7.42 8.07 12.12
C LEU A 29 -6.17 8.90 12.42
N PHE A 30 -5.25 8.99 11.46
CA PHE A 30 -4.01 9.76 11.61
C PHE A 30 -4.30 11.25 11.78
N ARG A 31 -5.29 11.78 11.06
CA ARG A 31 -5.74 13.16 11.25
C ARG A 31 -6.21 13.41 12.67
N GLN A 32 -7.07 12.54 13.21
CA GLN A 32 -7.55 12.67 14.58
C GLN A 32 -6.40 12.58 15.60
N MET A 33 -5.54 11.57 15.49
CA MET A 33 -4.39 11.41 16.39
C MET A 33 -3.41 12.59 16.31
N LYS A 34 -3.29 13.24 15.15
CA LYS A 34 -2.47 14.45 14.98
C LYS A 34 -3.08 15.63 15.71
N GLU A 35 -4.40 15.81 15.62
CA GLU A 35 -5.14 16.85 16.35
C GLU A 35 -5.07 16.64 17.87
N GLU A 36 -5.04 15.38 18.32
CA GLU A 36 -4.88 15.00 19.73
C GLU A 36 -3.42 15.01 20.23
N GLY A 37 -2.44 15.20 19.34
CA GLY A 37 -1.01 15.18 19.68
C GLY A 37 -0.46 13.78 20.03
N THR A 38 -1.19 12.72 19.68
CA THR A 38 -0.84 11.32 19.98
C THR A 38 -0.23 10.57 18.80
N LEU A 39 -0.18 11.20 17.60
CA LEU A 39 0.40 10.58 16.41
C LEU A 39 1.93 10.40 16.54
N PRO A 40 2.46 9.17 16.50
CA PRO A 40 3.90 8.92 16.57
C PRO A 40 4.66 9.67 15.47
N LYS A 41 5.88 10.16 15.78
CA LYS A 41 6.69 10.92 14.81
C LYS A 41 7.06 10.09 13.57
N VAL A 42 7.38 8.81 13.76
CA VAL A 42 7.74 7.88 12.67
C VAL A 42 6.60 7.73 11.66
N ASP A 43 5.35 7.82 12.10
CA ASP A 43 4.16 7.73 11.25
C ASP A 43 3.87 9.01 10.45
N GLN A 44 4.61 10.09 10.73
CA GLN A 44 4.54 11.37 10.02
C GLN A 44 5.60 11.50 8.92
N GLU A 45 6.55 10.57 8.86
CA GLU A 45 7.59 10.56 7.84
C GLU A 45 7.02 10.14 6.48
N GLU A 46 7.62 10.67 5.41
CA GLU A 46 7.25 10.27 4.06
C GLU A 46 7.54 8.77 3.83
N GLN A 47 6.63 8.11 3.12
CA GLN A 47 6.80 6.70 2.81
C GLN A 47 8.03 6.50 1.90
N GLN A 48 9.10 5.95 2.46
CA GLN A 48 10.37 5.78 1.77
C GLN A 48 10.34 4.67 0.68
N PHE A 49 9.37 3.75 0.76
CA PHE A 49 9.24 2.64 -0.17
C PHE A 49 8.06 2.84 -1.14
N ARG A 50 8.34 2.76 -2.44
CA ARG A 50 7.28 2.67 -3.46
C ARG A 50 6.64 1.29 -3.39
N GLN A 51 5.33 1.26 -3.23
CA GLN A 51 4.57 0.01 -3.26
C GLN A 51 4.47 -0.49 -4.71
N VAL A 52 5.04 -1.67 -4.97
CA VAL A 52 4.79 -2.42 -6.22
C VAL A 52 3.69 -3.42 -5.92
N SER A 53 2.47 -3.15 -6.41
CA SER A 53 1.38 -4.12 -6.36
C SER A 53 1.42 -5.03 -7.58
N LEU A 54 1.72 -6.30 -7.39
CA LEU A 54 1.56 -7.33 -8.41
C LEU A 54 0.13 -7.88 -8.34
N LEU A 55 -0.71 -7.46 -9.28
CA LEU A 55 -2.07 -7.99 -9.43
C LEU A 55 -2.01 -9.23 -10.34
N GLY A 56 -2.11 -10.41 -9.73
CA GLY A 56 -2.36 -11.65 -10.45
C GLY A 56 -3.83 -11.75 -10.85
N THR A 57 -4.10 -12.37 -11.99
CA THR A 57 -5.45 -12.79 -12.35
C THR A 57 -5.67 -14.21 -11.84
N THR A 58 -6.83 -14.49 -11.26
CA THR A 58 -7.14 -15.82 -10.69
C THR A 58 -7.39 -16.89 -11.75
N ASN A 59 -7.71 -16.49 -12.99
CA ASN A 59 -8.02 -17.37 -14.10
C ASN A 59 -7.20 -17.01 -15.34
N SER A 60 -6.90 -17.98 -16.20
CA SER A 60 -6.24 -17.73 -17.49
C SER A 60 -7.03 -16.72 -18.34
N LEU A 61 -6.34 -15.67 -18.77
CA LEU A 61 -6.90 -14.64 -19.64
C LEU A 61 -7.11 -15.19 -21.07
N ASN A 62 -8.20 -14.77 -21.72
CA ASN A 62 -8.52 -15.21 -23.09
C ASN A 62 -7.64 -14.48 -24.13
N PRO A 63 -6.80 -15.19 -24.91
CA PRO A 63 -5.91 -14.57 -25.90
C PRO A 63 -6.62 -13.89 -27.08
N LYS A 64 -7.91 -14.14 -27.29
CA LYS A 64 -8.71 -13.38 -28.29
C LYS A 64 -9.10 -11.99 -27.77
N LYS A 65 -9.29 -11.84 -26.45
CA LYS A 65 -9.59 -10.55 -25.80
C LYS A 65 -8.32 -9.79 -25.41
N HIS A 66 -7.22 -10.50 -25.19
CA HIS A 66 -5.90 -9.95 -24.86
C HIS A 66 -4.85 -10.49 -25.84
N PRO A 67 -4.75 -9.90 -27.05
CA PRO A 67 -3.84 -10.37 -28.11
C PRO A 67 -2.37 -10.39 -27.67
N ASP A 68 -1.97 -9.46 -26.81
CA ASP A 68 -0.61 -9.31 -26.26
C ASP A 68 -0.12 -10.58 -25.54
N LEU A 69 -1.01 -11.48 -25.12
CA LEU A 69 -0.66 -12.78 -24.53
C LEU A 69 -0.03 -13.75 -25.52
N LYS A 70 -0.13 -13.47 -26.82
CA LYS A 70 0.46 -14.30 -27.89
C LYS A 70 1.88 -13.86 -28.26
N ASP A 71 2.34 -12.73 -27.74
CA ASP A 71 3.68 -12.26 -28.04
C ASP A 71 4.75 -13.15 -27.41
N SER A 72 5.89 -13.23 -28.11
CA SER A 72 7.09 -13.91 -27.60
C SER A 72 7.82 -13.09 -26.54
N PHE A 73 7.45 -11.82 -26.35
CA PHE A 73 8.04 -10.88 -25.40
C PHE A 73 7.00 -10.40 -24.39
N SER A 74 7.47 -10.06 -23.18
CA SER A 74 6.62 -9.45 -22.17
C SER A 74 6.45 -7.96 -22.44
N ASN A 75 5.20 -7.52 -22.57
CA ASN A 75 4.86 -6.11 -22.74
C ASN A 75 4.76 -5.42 -21.37
N PHE A 76 5.54 -4.37 -21.13
CA PHE A 76 5.42 -3.51 -19.94
C PHE A 76 5.33 -2.04 -20.37
N LYS A 77 4.57 -1.25 -19.61
CA LYS A 77 4.42 0.20 -19.84
C LYS A 77 4.91 0.95 -18.62
N ILE A 78 5.86 1.86 -18.83
CA ILE A 78 6.34 2.77 -17.79
C ILE A 78 5.73 4.15 -18.09
N ILE A 79 5.00 4.71 -17.13
CA ILE A 79 4.52 6.08 -17.23
C ILE A 79 5.49 6.96 -16.43
N LEU A 80 6.21 7.82 -17.14
CA LEU A 80 7.11 8.80 -16.54
C LEU A 80 6.43 10.17 -16.53
N HIS A 81 6.55 10.88 -15.40
CA HIS A 81 6.14 12.28 -15.35
C HIS A 81 7.12 13.13 -16.15
N ARG A 82 6.63 14.08 -16.96
CA ARG A 82 7.48 14.94 -17.81
C ARG A 82 8.53 15.72 -17.02
N ASN A 83 8.26 16.00 -15.74
CA ASN A 83 9.15 16.75 -14.85
C ASN A 83 9.69 15.89 -13.69
N SER A 84 9.91 14.58 -13.91
CA SER A 84 10.50 13.73 -12.88
C SER A 84 11.98 14.08 -12.69
N PRO A 85 12.48 14.32 -11.47
CA PRO A 85 13.89 14.64 -11.19
C PRO A 85 14.83 13.43 -11.38
N TYR A 86 14.29 12.29 -11.82
CA TYR A 86 15.02 11.05 -12.09
C TYR A 86 15.21 10.79 -13.59
N MET A 87 15.19 11.86 -14.40
CA MET A 87 15.66 11.90 -15.80
C MET A 87 16.71 12.99 -15.92
#